data_AF-A0A5N7BJ00-F1
#
_entry.id   AF-A0A5N7BJ00-F1
#
_cell.length_a   1.000
_cell.length_b   1.000
_cell.length_c   1.000
_cell.angle_alpha   90.00
_cell.angle_beta   90.00
_cell.angle_gamma   90.00
#
_symmetry.space_group_name_H-M   'P 1'
#
loop_
_entity.id
_entity.type
_entity.pdbx_description
1 polymer ?
#
loop_
_entity_poly.entity_id
_entity_poly.type
_entity_poly.pdbx_seq_one_letter_code
_entity_poly.pdbx_strand_id
1 'polypeptide(L)'
;MDVCFGSPKSGYNAAAPGIFQMDDPLLKTRSCHLQFKSLYRTTSELCDMLWLNRAIMKERFGYQHASLQSIIEASGISNVQLFNMCLTVKPAMATTTKNQSVWFQLVEPQKLAEGKTPGSFYW
;
A
#
# COMPACT_ATOMS: atom_id res chain seq x y z
N MET A 1 -6.79 16.75 -9.36
CA MET A 1 -5.98 15.57 -9.76
C MET A 1 -6.28 14.45 -8.80
N ASP A 2 -6.42 13.23 -9.31
CA ASP A 2 -6.63 12.01 -8.53
C ASP A 2 -5.35 11.16 -8.62
N VAL A 3 -4.89 10.63 -7.49
CA VAL A 3 -3.72 9.75 -7.42
C VAL A 3 -4.07 8.49 -6.63
N CYS A 4 -3.92 7.33 -7.29
CA CYS A 4 -4.09 6.01 -6.69
C CYS A 4 -2.75 5.27 -6.64
N PHE A 5 -2.40 4.75 -5.46
CA PHE A 5 -1.20 3.92 -5.26
C PHE A 5 -1.48 2.75 -4.32
N GLY A 6 -0.79 1.64 -4.53
CA GLY A 6 -0.78 0.52 -3.60
C GLY A 6 0.07 0.83 -2.38
N SER A 7 -0.36 0.44 -1.19
CA SER A 7 0.46 0.47 0.02
C SER A 7 0.59 -0.96 0.56
N PRO A 8 1.71 -1.65 0.25
CA PRO A 8 2.00 -2.95 0.82
C PRO A 8 2.20 -2.82 2.33
N LYS A 9 1.49 -3.65 3.09
CA LYS A 9 1.75 -3.84 4.51
C LYS A 9 2.00 -5.31 4.81
N SER A 10 2.88 -5.53 5.78
CA SER A 10 3.01 -6.82 6.43
C SER A 10 1.65 -7.25 6.99
N GLY A 11 1.22 -8.43 6.58
CA GLY A 11 -0.01 -9.11 6.98
C GLY A 11 0.13 -9.86 8.31
N TYR A 12 1.31 -9.81 8.95
CA TYR A 12 1.63 -10.46 10.22
C TYR A 12 0.92 -9.79 11.44
N ASN A 13 -0.18 -9.07 11.23
CA ASN A 13 -0.84 -8.25 12.24
C ASN A 13 -1.93 -9.01 13.03
N ALA A 14 -1.98 -10.34 12.93
CA ALA A 14 -2.82 -11.19 13.75
C ALA A 14 -1.94 -11.97 14.72
N ALA A 15 -2.29 -12.00 16.00
CA ALA A 15 -1.65 -12.86 17.00
C ALA A 15 -2.09 -14.32 16.78
N ALA A 16 -1.82 -14.89 15.60
CA ALA A 16 -2.02 -16.31 15.36
C ALA A 16 -0.69 -17.06 15.58
N PRO A 17 -0.69 -18.16 16.34
CA PRO A 17 0.50 -18.99 16.52
C PRO A 17 1.07 -19.42 15.16
N GLY A 18 2.39 -19.37 14.99
CA GLY A 18 3.06 -19.84 13.77
C GLY A 18 3.12 -18.86 12.60
N ILE A 19 2.47 -17.68 12.68
CA ILE A 19 2.53 -16.67 11.60
C ILE A 19 3.96 -16.23 11.29
N PHE A 20 4.84 -16.13 12.30
CA PHE A 20 6.25 -15.78 12.12
C PHE A 20 7.14 -16.92 11.58
N GLN A 21 6.63 -18.16 11.54
CA GLN A 21 7.34 -19.32 11.00
C GLN A 21 6.99 -19.59 9.52
N MET A 22 6.15 -18.75 8.93
CA MET A 22 5.79 -18.82 7.52
C MET A 22 6.90 -18.14 6.69
N ASP A 23 7.60 -18.92 5.87
CA ASP A 23 8.70 -18.47 5.00
C ASP A 23 8.22 -17.55 3.86
N ASP A 24 6.91 -17.50 3.62
CA ASP A 24 6.30 -16.65 2.60
C ASP A 24 5.81 -15.32 3.22
N PRO A 25 6.32 -14.17 2.78
CA PRO A 25 5.88 -12.87 3.27
C PRO A 25 4.40 -12.66 2.93
N LEU A 26 3.54 -12.72 3.94
CA LEU A 26 2.15 -12.30 3.84
C LEU A 26 2.08 -10.78 3.60
N LEU A 27 2.30 -10.32 2.37
CA LEU A 27 2.20 -8.92 1.99
C LEU A 27 0.79 -8.63 1.48
N LYS A 28 0.05 -7.80 2.22
CA LYS A 28 -1.26 -7.30 1.79
C LYS A 28 -1.12 -5.90 1.23
N THR A 29 -1.38 -5.75 -0.06
CA THR A 29 -1.43 -4.45 -0.73
C THR A 29 -2.81 -3.85 -0.62
N ARG A 30 -2.90 -2.57 -0.23
CA ARG A 30 -4.16 -1.81 -0.19
C ARG A 30 -4.10 -0.62 -1.13
N SER A 31 -5.19 -0.31 -1.81
CA SER A 31 -5.30 0.93 -2.59
C SER A 31 -5.47 2.15 -1.67
N CYS A 32 -4.54 3.10 -1.77
CA CYS A 32 -4.68 4.44 -1.23
C CYS A 32 -5.10 5.38 -2.37
N HIS A 33 -6.09 6.23 -2.11
CA HIS A 33 -6.60 7.21 -3.06
C HIS A 33 -6.47 8.58 -2.42
N LEU A 34 -5.76 9.46 -3.13
CA LEU A 34 -5.48 10.83 -2.76
C LEU A 34 -6.14 11.78 -3.76
N GLN A 35 -7.14 12.52 -3.31
CA GLN A 35 -7.80 13.52 -4.13
C GLN A 35 -7.21 14.92 -3.89
N PHE A 36 -6.75 15.54 -4.96
CA PHE A 36 -6.16 16.86 -4.94
C PHE A 36 -7.05 17.88 -5.65
N LYS A 37 -7.46 18.93 -4.92
CA LYS A 37 -8.39 19.96 -5.41
C LYS A 37 -7.75 20.97 -6.37
N SER A 38 -6.46 21.27 -6.22
CA SER A 38 -5.71 22.23 -7.05
C SER A 38 -4.26 21.78 -7.30
N LEU A 39 -3.64 22.34 -8.34
CA LEU A 39 -2.23 22.16 -8.71
C LEU A 39 -1.29 22.99 -7.81
N TYR A 40 -1.69 24.21 -7.47
CA TYR A 40 -0.98 25.07 -6.51
C TYR A 40 -1.64 24.89 -5.15
N ARG A 41 -0.88 24.44 -4.15
CA ARG A 41 -1.44 24.15 -2.82
C ARG A 41 -0.76 24.91 -1.72
N THR A 42 -1.57 25.36 -0.78
CA THR A 42 -1.08 25.80 0.52
C THR A 42 -0.73 24.58 1.38
N THR A 43 0.09 24.81 2.41
CA THR A 43 0.38 23.79 3.42
C THR A 43 -0.89 23.32 4.15
N SER A 44 -1.88 24.21 4.34
CA SER A 44 -3.15 23.86 4.98
C SER A 44 -3.96 22.86 4.17
N GLU A 45 -4.09 23.06 2.85
CA GLU A 45 -4.82 22.13 1.97
C GLU A 45 -4.17 20.75 1.93
N LEU A 46 -2.85 20.68 1.98
CA LEU A 46 -2.11 19.42 2.08
C LEU A 46 -2.38 18.72 3.41
N CYS A 47 -2.33 19.47 4.52
CA CYS A 47 -2.63 18.92 5.85
C CYS A 47 -4.05 18.38 5.94
N ASP A 48 -5.05 19.13 5.48
CA ASP A 48 -6.46 18.71 5.52
C ASP A 48 -6.67 17.42 4.73
N MET A 49 -6.04 17.33 3.56
CA MET A 49 -6.10 16.16 2.70
C MET A 49 -5.41 14.94 3.33
N LEU A 50 -4.27 15.11 3.99
CA LEU A 50 -3.60 14.04 4.74
C LEU A 50 -4.43 13.58 5.95
N TRP A 51 -5.09 14.51 6.65
CA TRP A 51 -5.99 14.19 7.76
C TRP A 51 -7.20 13.39 7.29
N LEU A 52 -7.83 13.83 6.21
CA LEU A 52 -8.95 13.13 5.60
C LEU A 52 -8.54 11.72 5.14
N ASN A 53 -7.40 11.59 4.44
CA ASN A 53 -6.88 10.29 4.04
C ASN A 53 -6.64 9.39 5.26
N ARG A 54 -6.03 9.91 6.32
CA ARG A 54 -5.82 9.14 7.56
C ARG A 54 -7.14 8.62 8.16
N ALA A 55 -8.18 9.44 8.17
CA ALA A 55 -9.51 9.04 8.67
C ALA A 55 -10.11 7.92 7.80
N ILE A 56 -10.08 8.07 6.48
CA ILE A 56 -10.55 7.05 5.52
C ILE A 56 -9.74 5.76 5.63
N MET A 57 -8.41 5.86 5.76
CA MET A 57 -7.54 4.68 5.94
C MET A 57 -7.84 3.93 7.24
N LYS A 58 -8.22 4.65 8.30
CA LYS A 58 -8.62 4.05 9.58
C LYS A 58 -9.93 3.26 9.43
N GLU A 59 -10.89 3.79 8.69
CA GLU A 59 -12.13 3.05 8.36
C GLU A 59 -11.83 1.81 7.52
N ARG A 60 -11.03 1.96 6.45
CA ARG A 60 -10.59 0.85 5.58
C ARG A 60 -9.80 -0.23 6.33
N PHE A 61 -9.22 0.10 7.48
CA PHE A 61 -8.56 -0.90 8.32
C PHE A 61 -9.54 -1.98 8.82
N GLY A 62 -10.81 -1.65 9.03
CA GLY A 62 -11.84 -2.64 9.37
C GLY A 62 -12.04 -3.71 8.29
N TYR A 63 -11.75 -3.38 7.04
CA TYR A 63 -11.87 -4.27 5.88
C TYR A 63 -10.54 -4.89 5.44
N GLN A 64 -9.53 -4.93 6.32
CA GLN A 64 -8.19 -5.46 6.01
C GLN A 64 -8.14 -6.93 5.58
N HIS A 65 -9.23 -7.66 5.77
CA HIS A 65 -9.36 -9.06 5.42
C HIS A 65 -9.86 -9.26 3.98
N ALA A 66 -10.43 -8.23 3.36
CA ALA A 66 -10.81 -8.27 1.95
C ALA A 66 -9.56 -8.41 1.08
N SER A 67 -9.56 -9.40 0.17
CA SER A 67 -8.51 -9.53 -0.83
C SER A 67 -8.66 -8.42 -1.87
N LEU A 68 -7.56 -8.06 -2.55
CA LEU A 68 -7.61 -7.10 -3.64
C LEU A 68 -8.56 -7.56 -4.76
N GLN A 69 -8.54 -8.87 -5.04
CA GLN A 69 -9.47 -9.49 -5.98
C GLN A 69 -10.94 -9.28 -5.57
N SER A 70 -11.30 -9.51 -4.31
CA SER A 70 -12.67 -9.28 -3.83
C SER A 70 -13.08 -7.82 -3.93
N ILE A 71 -12.14 -6.88 -3.78
CA ILE A 71 -12.39 -5.45 -3.99
C ILE A 71 -12.66 -5.16 -5.48
N ILE A 72 -11.86 -5.73 -6.38
CA ILE A 72 -12.05 -5.60 -7.84
C ILE A 72 -13.42 -6.16 -8.24
N GLU A 73 -13.73 -7.39 -7.82
CA GLU A 73 -15.01 -8.06 -8.09
C GLU A 73 -16.20 -7.24 -7.57
N ALA A 74 -16.15 -6.77 -6.33
CA ALA A 74 -17.22 -5.96 -5.72
C ALA A 74 -17.35 -4.55 -6.33
N SER A 75 -16.27 -4.00 -6.90
CA SER A 75 -16.27 -2.68 -7.51
C SER A 75 -16.95 -2.63 -8.88
N GLY A 76 -17.17 -3.79 -9.51
CA GLY A 76 -17.66 -3.88 -10.89
C GLY A 76 -16.66 -3.37 -11.94
N ILE A 77 -15.44 -3.02 -11.52
CA ILE A 77 -14.34 -2.58 -12.39
C ILE A 77 -13.71 -3.84 -12.98
N SER A 78 -14.00 -4.15 -14.24
CA SER A 78 -13.35 -5.25 -14.94
C SER A 78 -12.13 -4.75 -15.71
N ASN A 79 -11.02 -5.49 -15.62
CA ASN A 79 -9.84 -5.32 -16.47
C ASN A 79 -9.10 -3.97 -16.35
N VAL A 80 -9.21 -3.27 -15.21
CA VAL A 80 -8.46 -2.03 -14.94
C VAL A 80 -7.46 -2.26 -13.81
N GLN A 81 -6.20 -1.88 -14.05
CA GLN A 81 -5.18 -1.84 -13.02
C GLN A 81 -5.53 -0.76 -11.99
N LEU A 82 -5.78 -1.16 -10.73
CA LEU A 82 -6.22 -0.25 -9.66
C LEU A 82 -5.19 0.85 -9.30
N PHE A 83 -3.91 0.57 -9.51
CA PHE A 83 -2.80 1.49 -9.26
C PHE A 83 -1.58 1.08 -10.08
N ASN A 84 -0.78 2.05 -10.50
CA ASN A 84 0.46 1.83 -11.26
C ASN A 84 1.73 1.93 -10.40
N MET A 85 1.60 2.34 -9.13
CA MET A 85 2.71 2.55 -8.21
C MET A 85 2.39 1.96 -6.83
N CYS A 86 3.39 1.43 -6.15
CA CYS A 86 3.33 1.05 -4.75
C CYS A 86 4.24 1.93 -3.89
N LEU A 87 3.75 2.38 -2.73
CA LEU A 87 4.50 3.14 -1.74
C LEU A 87 4.59 2.36 -0.42
N THR A 88 5.82 2.07 -0.02
CA THR A 88 6.14 1.41 1.26
C THR A 88 6.97 2.35 2.11
N VAL A 89 6.60 2.48 3.38
CA VAL A 89 7.38 3.22 4.37
C VAL A 89 8.10 2.20 5.25
N LYS A 90 9.44 2.22 5.23
CA LYS A 90 10.26 1.41 6.13
C LYS A 90 10.69 2.28 7.31
N PRO A 91 10.35 1.91 8.56
CA PRO A 91 10.91 2.62 9.70
C PRO A 91 12.43 2.46 9.70
N ALA A 92 13.16 3.52 10.05
CA ALA A 92 14.58 3.40 10.33
C ALA A 92 14.77 2.42 11.49
N MET A 93 15.68 1.46 11.35
CA MET A 93 16.12 0.69 12.52
C MET A 93 16.60 1.69 13.57
N ALA A 94 16.18 1.51 14.82
CA ALA A 94 16.42 2.48 15.89
C ALA A 94 17.92 2.68 16.16
N THR A 95 18.54 3.57 15.39
CA THR A 95 19.88 4.09 15.63
C THR A 95 19.71 5.47 16.23
N THR A 96 20.27 5.64 17.42
CA THR A 96 20.20 6.81 18.30
C THR A 96 20.88 8.05 17.69
N THR A 97 20.38 8.57 16.56
CA THR A 97 21.00 9.69 15.85
C THR A 97 19.96 10.78 15.59
N LYS A 98 20.21 11.98 16.10
CA LYS A 98 19.29 13.14 16.16
C LYS A 98 18.92 13.77 14.80
N ASN A 99 19.42 13.26 13.68
CA ASN A 99 19.12 13.75 12.33
C ASN A 99 18.30 12.74 11.56
N GLN A 100 16.97 12.83 11.67
CA GLN A 100 16.05 12.03 10.86
C GLN A 100 15.89 12.70 9.49
N SER A 101 16.46 12.09 8.47
CA SER A 101 16.26 12.49 7.07
C SER A 101 15.32 11.49 6.39
N VAL A 102 14.39 12.00 5.58
CA VAL A 102 13.46 11.18 4.78
C VAL A 102 13.99 11.17 3.35
N TRP A 103 14.17 9.98 2.79
CA TRP A 103 14.63 9.79 1.42
C TRP A 103 13.66 8.92 0.66
N PHE A 104 13.54 9.17 -0.64
CA PHE A 104 12.71 8.38 -1.54
C PHE A 104 13.62 7.58 -2.45
N GLN A 105 13.34 6.28 -2.58
CA GLN A 105 14.02 5.40 -3.50
C GLN A 105 12.97 4.80 -4.43
N LEU A 106 13.10 5.04 -5.74
CA LEU A 106 12.32 4.30 -6.72
C LEU A 106 12.90 2.89 -6.81
N VAL A 107 12.03 1.89 -6.62
CA VAL A 107 12.39 0.49 -6.76
C VAL A 107 11.59 -0.05 -7.94
N GLU A 108 12.27 -0.45 -9.00
CA GLU A 108 11.64 -1.14 -10.12
C GLU A 108 11.16 -2.52 -9.67
N PRO A 109 9.96 -2.97 -10.09
CA PRO A 109 9.51 -4.32 -9.80
C PRO A 109 10.51 -5.32 -10.42
N GLN A 110 11.08 -6.19 -9.59
CA GLN A 110 11.96 -7.25 -10.09
C GLN A 110 11.15 -8.14 -11.06
N LYS A 111 11.66 -8.33 -12.28
CA LYS A 111 11.12 -9.35 -13.19
C LYS A 111 11.27 -10.70 -12.51
N LEU A 112 10.15 -11.36 -12.21
CA LEU A 112 10.15 -12.75 -11.78
C LEU A 112 10.83 -13.57 -12.88
N ALA A 113 11.95 -14.23 -12.56
CA ALA A 113 12.65 -15.08 -13.51
C ALA A 113 11.67 -16.12 -14.09
N GLU A 114 11.62 -16.19 -15.41
CA GLU A 114 10.86 -17.18 -16.17
C GLU A 114 11.26 -18.59 -15.71
N GLY A 115 10.39 -19.27 -14.97
CA GLY A 115 10.70 -20.61 -14.50
C GLY A 115 9.81 -21.17 -13.40
N LYS A 116 8.49 -21.00 -13.49
CA LYS A 116 7.46 -21.95 -13.02
C LYS A 116 6.06 -21.34 -13.14
N THR A 117 5.25 -21.90 -14.03
CA THR A 117 3.79 -21.73 -14.11
C THR A 117 3.09 -23.02 -13.61
N PRO A 118 1.79 -23.03 -13.27
CA PRO A 118 0.81 -21.95 -13.34
C PRO A 118 0.07 -21.70 -12.01
N GLY A 119 0.15 -20.49 -11.51
CA GLY A 119 -0.77 -19.94 -10.51
C GLY A 119 -0.78 -18.45 -10.75
N SER A 120 -1.66 -18.00 -11.63
CA SER A 120 -1.71 -16.63 -12.14
C SER A 120 -1.80 -15.62 -10.99
N PHE A 121 -0.72 -14.88 -10.74
CA PHE A 121 -0.75 -13.68 -9.92
C PHE A 121 -0.72 -12.48 -10.86
N TYR A 122 -1.91 -12.04 -11.25
CA TYR A 122 -2.12 -10.70 -11.77
C TYR A 122 -2.43 -9.79 -10.58
N TRP A 123 -1.70 -8.68 -10.51
CA TRP A 123 -1.80 -7.65 -9.47
C TRP A 123 -3.13 -6.90 -9.52
#